data_AF-A0A157ZFA4-F1
#
_entry.id   AF-A0A157ZFA4-F1
#
_cell.length_a   1.000
_cell.length_b   1.000
_cell.length_c   1.000
_cell.angle_alpha   90.00
_cell.angle_beta   90.00
_cell.angle_gamma   90.00
#
_symmetry.space_group_name_H-M   'P 1'
#
loop_
_entity.id
_entity.type
_entity.pdbx_description
1 polymer ?
#
loop_
_entity_poly.entity_id
_entity_poly.type
_entity_poly.pdbx_seq_one_letter_code
_entity_poly.pdbx_strand_id
1 'polypeptide(L)'
;MNKRTAPLAVVALSLAALVTLPVAPVQAQDTAASTPKQVKKAQRKEARAKKNAELKELEKNGYNPAGEQTNYPQNLQSAQSKINAEKAGKPAPASAP
;
A
#
# COMPACT_ATOMS: atom_id res chain seq x y z
N MET A 1 -22.12 39.43 31.11
CA MET A 1 -21.91 38.01 31.45
C MET A 1 -23.25 37.43 31.89
N ASN A 2 -23.76 36.43 31.15
CA ASN A 2 -24.47 35.23 31.66
C ASN A 2 -25.52 34.68 30.67
N LYS A 3 -25.00 33.75 29.85
CA LYS A 3 -25.51 32.42 29.45
C LYS A 3 -26.99 32.32 29.08
N ARG A 4 -27.22 32.21 27.77
CA ARG A 4 -28.51 31.89 27.15
C ARG A 4 -28.64 30.37 26.95
N THR A 5 -29.88 29.92 27.11
CA THR A 5 -30.58 28.80 26.44
C THR A 5 -30.28 27.35 26.86
N ALA A 6 -31.22 26.81 27.66
CA ALA A 6 -31.93 25.56 27.35
C ALA A 6 -33.32 25.94 26.74
N PRO A 7 -34.22 25.07 26.22
CA PRO A 7 -34.24 23.59 26.18
C PRO A 7 -34.77 22.94 24.84
N LEU A 8 -34.86 21.60 24.82
CA LEU A 8 -35.82 20.73 24.06
C LEU A 8 -35.75 20.57 22.51
N ALA A 9 -35.46 19.33 22.07
CA ALA A 9 -36.19 18.56 21.03
C ALA A 9 -35.54 17.15 20.96
N VAL A 10 -36.11 16.08 21.52
CA VAL A 10 -37.21 15.23 20.98
C VAL A 10 -36.79 14.40 19.75
N VAL A 11 -36.58 13.11 20.02
CA VAL A 11 -37.02 11.91 19.26
C VAL A 11 -36.55 11.70 17.82
N ALA A 12 -35.77 10.63 17.61
CA ALA A 12 -35.93 9.69 16.50
C ALA A 12 -35.37 8.32 16.96
N LEU A 13 -36.21 7.48 17.56
CA LEU A 13 -36.83 6.32 16.92
C LEU A 13 -35.83 5.18 16.68
N SER A 14 -35.75 4.29 17.67
CA SER A 14 -35.21 2.94 17.52
C SER A 14 -36.03 2.18 16.48
N LEU A 15 -35.44 1.83 15.34
CA LEU A 15 -35.87 0.68 14.55
C LEU A 15 -34.88 -0.46 14.78
N ALA A 16 -35.36 -1.52 15.45
CA ALA A 16 -34.71 -2.81 15.47
C ALA A 16 -34.76 -3.41 14.06
N ALA A 17 -33.66 -3.32 13.33
CA ALA A 17 -33.44 -4.11 12.14
C ALA A 17 -32.72 -5.41 12.55
N LEU A 18 -33.49 -6.49 12.70
CA LEU A 18 -32.97 -7.85 12.80
C LEU A 18 -32.42 -8.24 11.41
N VAL A 19 -31.18 -7.86 11.12
CA VAL A 19 -30.45 -8.33 9.94
C VAL A 19 -29.44 -9.37 10.42
N THR A 20 -29.60 -10.59 9.92
CA THR A 20 -28.65 -11.68 10.06
C THR A 20 -27.30 -11.25 9.49
N LEU A 21 -26.37 -10.89 10.37
CA LEU A 21 -24.98 -10.59 10.02
C LEU A 21 -24.26 -11.92 9.74
N PRO A 22 -23.56 -12.10 8.60
CA PRO A 22 -22.40 -12.98 8.61
C PRO A 22 -21.42 -12.38 9.61
N VAL A 23 -20.95 -13.21 10.54
CA VAL A 23 -19.87 -12.87 11.47
C VAL A 23 -18.69 -12.37 10.65
N ALA A 24 -18.56 -11.05 10.53
CA ALA A 24 -17.30 -10.43 10.20
C ALA A 24 -16.37 -10.75 11.37
N PRO A 25 -15.16 -11.28 11.14
CA PRO A 25 -14.17 -11.28 12.20
C PRO A 25 -14.00 -9.82 12.61
N VAL A 26 -14.40 -9.52 13.85
CA VAL A 26 -14.00 -8.32 14.56
C VAL A 26 -12.47 -8.31 14.48
N GLN A 27 -11.93 -7.59 13.50
CA GLN A 27 -10.57 -7.11 13.57
C GLN A 27 -10.60 -6.10 14.69
N ALA A 28 -10.42 -6.62 15.91
CA ALA A 28 -9.94 -5.87 17.03
C ALA A 28 -8.85 -4.97 16.47
N GLN A 29 -9.14 -3.68 16.47
CA GLN A 29 -8.14 -2.65 16.24
C GLN A 29 -7.23 -2.73 17.45
N ASP A 30 -6.32 -3.71 17.43
CA ASP A 30 -5.18 -3.78 18.32
C ASP A 30 -4.32 -2.57 17.97
N THR A 31 -4.61 -1.43 18.59
CA THR A 31 -3.62 -0.43 18.98
C THR A 31 -2.66 -1.04 20.02
N ALA A 32 -2.13 -2.23 19.74
CA ALA A 32 -1.14 -2.92 20.53
C ALA A 32 0.21 -2.73 19.86
N ALA A 33 1.18 -2.24 20.63
CA ALA A 33 2.57 -2.15 20.22
C ALA A 33 2.99 -3.43 19.49
N SER A 34 3.43 -3.29 18.22
CA SER A 34 3.86 -4.42 17.41
C SER A 34 4.98 -5.16 18.13
N THR A 35 4.78 -6.44 18.43
CA THR A 35 5.84 -7.28 18.99
C THR A 35 7.05 -7.27 18.05
N PRO A 36 8.29 -7.44 18.54
CA PRO A 36 9.50 -7.42 17.70
C PRO A 36 9.42 -8.39 16.49
N LYS A 37 8.70 -9.51 16.64
CA LYS A 37 8.42 -10.46 15.56
C LYS A 37 7.50 -9.89 14.48
N GLN A 38 6.47 -9.13 14.86
CA GLN A 38 5.56 -8.44 13.93
C GLN A 38 6.29 -7.34 13.16
N VAL A 39 7.13 -6.54 13.84
CA VAL A 39 7.96 -5.51 13.20
C VAL A 39 8.91 -6.14 12.17
N LYS A 40 9.64 -7.20 12.54
CA LYS A 40 10.54 -7.91 11.62
C LYS A 40 9.80 -8.51 10.42
N LYS A 41 8.57 -9.00 10.61
CA LYS A 41 7.71 -9.48 9.51
C LYS A 41 7.32 -8.33 8.57
N ALA A 42 6.90 -7.19 9.11
CA ALA A 42 6.55 -6.00 8.35
C ALA A 42 7.74 -5.52 7.50
N GLN A 43 8.92 -5.35 8.11
CA GLN A 43 10.15 -4.95 7.42
C GLN A 43 10.52 -5.90 6.28
N ARG A 44 10.42 -7.22 6.47
CA ARG A 44 10.67 -8.19 5.38
C ARG A 44 9.65 -8.07 4.25
N LYS A 45 8.39 -7.78 4.57
CA LYS A 45 7.34 -7.62 3.57
C LYS A 45 7.59 -6.37 2.72
N GLU A 46 7.97 -5.26 3.37
CA GLU A 46 8.38 -4.03 2.69
C GLU A 46 9.61 -4.23 1.81
N ALA A 47 10.64 -4.92 2.31
CA ALA A 47 11.85 -5.22 1.53
C ALA A 47 11.52 -6.06 0.28
N ARG A 48 10.64 -7.06 0.42
CA ARG A 48 10.17 -7.86 -0.73
C ARG A 48 9.36 -7.02 -1.70
N ALA A 49 8.50 -6.12 -1.21
CA ALA A 49 7.71 -5.25 -2.07
C ALA A 49 8.62 -4.35 -2.92
N LYS A 50 9.66 -3.75 -2.33
CA LYS A 50 10.66 -2.95 -3.05
C LYS A 50 11.38 -3.77 -4.12
N LYS A 51 11.94 -4.93 -3.74
CA LYS A 51 12.66 -5.82 -4.66
C LYS A 51 11.77 -6.35 -5.79
N ASN A 52 10.50 -6.64 -5.50
CA ASN A 52 9.55 -7.10 -6.52
C ASN A 52 9.11 -5.98 -7.46
N ALA A 53 9.04 -4.73 -6.99
CA ALA A 53 8.75 -3.59 -7.83
C ALA A 53 9.89 -3.35 -8.85
N GLU A 54 11.14 -3.38 -8.39
CA GLU A 54 12.31 -3.27 -9.25
C GLU A 54 12.40 -4.42 -10.27
N LEU A 55 12.15 -5.65 -9.82
CA LEU A 55 12.12 -6.81 -10.72
C LEU A 55 11.03 -6.68 -11.79
N LYS A 56 9.82 -6.22 -11.42
CA LYS A 56 8.76 -5.99 -12.40
C LYS A 56 9.11 -4.91 -13.42
N GLU A 57 9.83 -3.87 -13.00
CA GLU A 57 10.31 -2.82 -13.90
C GLU A 57 11.30 -3.39 -14.92
N LEU A 58 12.22 -4.25 -14.47
CA LEU A 58 13.17 -4.95 -15.34
C LEU A 58 12.46 -5.95 -16.28
N GLU A 59 11.50 -6.72 -15.77
CA GLU A 59 10.67 -7.67 -16.54
C GLU A 59 9.87 -6.97 -17.64
N LYS A 60 9.23 -5.84 -17.32
CA LYS A 60 8.54 -5.00 -18.30
C LYS A 60 9.46 -4.53 -19.43
N ASN A 61 10.74 -4.31 -19.11
CA ASN A 61 11.75 -3.84 -20.05
C ASN A 61 12.49 -4.97 -20.80
N GLY A 62 12.12 -6.24 -20.55
CA GLY A 62 12.58 -7.42 -21.28
C GLY A 62 13.57 -8.31 -20.51
N TYR A 63 13.80 -8.07 -19.21
CA TYR A 63 14.65 -8.92 -18.38
C TYR A 63 13.83 -9.96 -17.60
N ASN A 64 13.97 -11.24 -17.94
CA ASN A 64 13.32 -12.32 -17.20
C ASN A 64 14.38 -13.17 -16.44
N PRO A 65 14.44 -13.12 -15.10
CA PRO A 65 15.41 -13.91 -14.33
C PRO A 65 15.03 -15.39 -14.19
N ALA A 66 13.77 -15.77 -14.42
CA ALA A 66 13.26 -17.13 -14.27
C ALA A 66 13.06 -17.87 -15.61
N GLY A 67 13.21 -17.15 -16.74
CA GLY A 67 13.09 -17.70 -18.09
C GLY A 67 14.43 -18.12 -18.69
N GLU A 68 14.45 -18.34 -20.00
CA GLU A 68 15.70 -18.64 -20.70
C GLU A 68 16.67 -17.45 -20.66
N GLN A 69 17.86 -17.70 -20.13
CA GLN A 69 18.92 -16.69 -19.96
C GLN A 69 19.84 -16.59 -21.18
N THR A 70 19.35 -16.92 -22.38
CA THR A 70 20.13 -16.98 -23.63
C THR A 70 20.87 -15.69 -23.95
N ASN A 71 20.29 -14.53 -23.57
CA ASN A 71 20.86 -13.21 -23.81
C ASN A 71 21.28 -12.52 -22.50
N TYR A 72 21.51 -13.28 -21.43
CA TYR A 72 22.10 -12.74 -20.21
C TYR A 72 23.62 -12.54 -20.41
N PRO A 73 24.22 -11.42 -19.99
CA PRO A 73 23.64 -10.29 -19.23
C PRO A 73 23.10 -9.13 -20.09
N GLN A 74 23.14 -9.22 -21.42
CA GLN A 74 22.74 -8.14 -22.33
C GLN A 74 21.31 -7.63 -22.07
N ASN A 75 20.37 -8.54 -21.79
CA ASN A 75 18.98 -8.19 -21.47
C ASN A 75 18.86 -7.34 -20.20
N LEU A 76 19.69 -7.60 -19.19
CA LEU A 76 19.70 -6.83 -17.94
C LEU A 76 20.17 -5.39 -18.21
N GLN A 77 21.30 -5.25 -18.92
CA GLN A 77 21.83 -3.92 -19.26
C GLN A 77 20.85 -3.12 -20.12
N SER A 78 20.25 -3.77 -21.11
CA SER A 78 19.25 -3.14 -21.99
C SER A 78 18.01 -2.70 -21.21
N ALA A 79 17.53 -3.54 -20.28
CA ALA A 79 16.40 -3.18 -19.42
C ALA A 79 16.75 -2.00 -18.51
N GLN A 80 17.93 -1.99 -17.91
CA GLN A 80 18.39 -0.89 -17.06
C GLN A 80 18.50 0.42 -17.85
N SER A 81 19.04 0.40 -19.06
CA SER A 81 19.14 1.59 -19.92
C SER A 81 17.76 2.17 -20.27
N LYS A 82 16.78 1.29 -20.58
CA LYS A 82 15.40 1.73 -20.83
C LYS A 82 14.76 2.35 -19.59
N ILE A 83 14.94 1.73 -18.42
CA ILE A 83 14.47 2.29 -17.14
C ILE A 83 15.08 3.66 -16.88
N ASN A 84 16.39 3.81 -17.08
CA ASN A 84 17.07 5.09 -16.90
C ASN A 84 16.54 6.16 -17.85
N ALA A 85 16.29 5.79 -19.12
CA ALA A 85 15.67 6.68 -20.10
C ALA A 85 14.23 7.05 -19.73
N GLU A 86 13.42 6.10 -19.25
CA GLU A 86 12.06 6.36 -18.75
C GLU A 86 12.06 7.29 -17.53
N LYS A 87 13.03 7.12 -16.62
CA LYS A 87 13.18 7.98 -15.43
C LYS A 87 13.67 9.37 -15.79
N ALA A 88 14.52 9.51 -16.80
CA ALA A 88 14.96 10.81 -17.32
C ALA A 88 13.84 11.54 -18.08
N GLY A 89 12.93 10.81 -18.74
CA GLY A 89 11.77 11.37 -19.44
C GLY A 89 10.55 11.67 -18.55
N LYS A 90 10.51 11.12 -17.33
CA LYS A 90 9.48 11.47 -16.33
C LYS A 90 9.92 12.74 -15.60
N PRO A 91 9.21 13.88 -15.75
CA PRO A 91 9.49 15.03 -14.91
C PRO A 91 9.36 14.61 -13.44
N ALA A 92 10.35 14.95 -12.62
CA ALA A 92 10.31 14.72 -11.18
C ALA A 92 8.96 15.23 -10.64
N PRO A 93 8.30 14.54 -9.69
CA PRO A 93 7.09 15.07 -9.07
C PRO A 93 7.47 16.43 -8.49
N ALA A 94 6.95 17.50 -9.12
CA ALA A 94 7.16 18.85 -8.65
C ALA A 94 6.70 18.90 -7.20
N SER A 95 7.64 19.10 -6.27
CA SER A 95 7.30 19.45 -4.90
C SER A 95 6.36 20.63 -4.98
N ALA A 96 5.10 20.41 -4.61
CA ALA A 96 4.14 21.48 -4.41
C ALA A 96 4.69 22.40 -3.29
N PRO A 97 4.56 23.74 -3.45
CA PRO A 97 5.10 24.74 -2.52
C PRO A 97 4.41 24.71 -1.15
#